data_AF-A0A2V9B6N8-F1
#
_entry.id   AF-A0A2V9B6N8-F1
#
_cell.length_a   1.000
_cell.length_b   1.000
_cell.length_c   1.000
_cell.angle_alpha   90.00
_cell.angle_beta   90.00
_cell.angle_gamma   90.00
#
_symmetry.space_group_name_H-M   'P 1'
#
loop_
_entity.id
_entity.type
_entity.pdbx_description
1 polymer ?
#
loop_
_entity_poly.entity_id
_entity_poly.type
_entity_poly.pdbx_seq_one_letter_code
_entity_poly.pdbx_strand_id
1 'polypeptide(L)' 'MNNIEYIDSAELGTLIEAHLNAKSQGASLKLCHLRSKLQEVLQITRLATVFQVCNTEAGAVASFSV' A
#
# COMPACT_ATOMS: atom_id res chain seq x y z
N MET A 1 8.48 1.15 -6.62
CA MET A 1 7.51 0.32 -7.37
C MET A 1 7.28 0.85 -8.80
N ASN A 2 8.33 1.25 -9.53
CA ASN A 2 8.11 1.90 -10.84
C ASN A 2 7.77 0.91 -11.98
N ASN A 3 7.83 -0.39 -11.72
CA ASN A 3 7.75 -1.45 -12.73
C ASN A 3 6.63 -2.49 -12.49
N ILE A 4 5.66 -2.19 -11.62
CA ILE A 4 4.48 -3.05 -11.46
C ILE A 4 3.45 -2.57 -12.49
N GLU A 5 3.42 -3.24 -13.64
CA GLU A 5 2.49 -2.92 -14.74
C GLU A 5 1.08 -3.45 -14.50
N TYR A 6 0.94 -4.52 -13.73
CA TYR A 6 -0.35 -5.15 -13.42
C TYR A 6 -0.29 -5.75 -12.02
N ILE A 7 -1.33 -5.52 -11.22
CA ILE A 7 -1.58 -6.27 -9.98
C ILE A 7 -2.85 -7.09 -10.21
N ASP A 8 -2.78 -8.38 -9.93
CA ASP A 8 -3.96 -9.25 -9.90
C ASP A 8 -4.51 -9.41 -8.48
N SER A 9 -5.60 -10.16 -8.33
CA SER A 9 -6.21 -10.42 -7.03
C SER A 9 -5.31 -11.20 -6.06
N ALA A 10 -4.42 -12.06 -6.58
CA ALA A 10 -3.52 -12.85 -5.75
C ALA A 10 -2.40 -11.98 -5.19
N GLU A 11 -1.80 -11.11 -6.01
CA GLU A 11 -0.79 -10.16 -5.56
C GLU A 11 -1.34 -9.13 -4.58
N LEU A 12 -2.59 -8.67 -4.80
CA LEU A 12 -3.29 -7.82 -3.83
C LEU A 12 -3.49 -8.56 -2.50
N GLY A 13 -3.87 -9.85 -2.55
CA GLY A 13 -3.99 -10.72 -1.38
C GLY A 13 -2.68 -10.80 -0.59
N THR A 14 -1.57 -11.05 -1.28
CA THR A 14 -0.24 -11.06 -0.66
C THR A 14 0.13 -9.71 -0.05
N LEU A 15 -0.22 -8.59 -0.69
CA LEU A 15 0.02 -7.25 -0.15
C LEU A 15 -0.75 -7.01 1.16
N ILE A 16 -2.00 -7.51 1.22
CA ILE A 16 -2.84 -7.44 2.41
C ILE A 16 -2.26 -8.32 3.52
N GLU A 17 -1.86 -9.56 3.22
CA GLU A 17 -1.23 -10.45 4.19
C GLU A 17 0.06 -9.85 4.76
N ALA A 18 0.91 -9.26 3.91
CA ALA A 18 2.12 -8.56 4.35
C ALA A 18 1.79 -7.37 5.27
N HIS A 19 0.76 -6.58 4.94
CA HIS A 19 0.31 -5.48 5.79
C HIS A 19 -0.24 -5.98 7.13
N LEU A 20 -1.06 -7.03 7.13
CA LEU A 20 -1.62 -7.63 8.34
C LEU A 20 -0.53 -8.21 9.23
N ASN A 21 0.47 -8.88 8.65
CA ASN A 21 1.60 -9.43 9.38
C ASN A 21 2.46 -8.31 9.99
N ALA A 22 2.81 -7.28 9.20
CA ALA A 22 3.51 -6.10 9.71
C ALA A 22 2.75 -5.46 10.88
N LYS A 23 1.43 -5.23 10.71
CA LYS A 23 0.57 -4.65 11.74
C LYS A 23 0.46 -5.51 13.00
N SER A 24 0.41 -6.84 12.83
CA SER A 24 0.42 -7.80 13.94
C SER A 24 1.72 -7.74 14.76
N GLN A 25 2.82 -7.30 14.16
CA GLN A 25 4.10 -7.10 14.84
C GLN A 25 4.32 -5.64 15.30
N GLY A 26 3.27 -4.81 15.23
CA GLY A 26 3.36 -3.38 15.56
C GLY A 26 4.09 -2.53 14.52
N ALA A 27 4.44 -3.10 13.35
CA ALA A 27 5.03 -2.38 12.24
C ALA A 27 3.95 -1.78 11.34
N SER A 28 4.25 -0.64 10.73
CA SER A 28 3.36 0.01 9.76
C SER A 28 3.89 -0.18 8.35
N LEU A 29 3.00 -0.48 7.41
CA LEU A 29 3.34 -0.59 6.00
C LEU A 29 2.62 0.50 5.22
N LYS A 30 3.39 1.33 4.51
CA LYS A 30 2.90 2.49 3.75
C LYS A 30 3.32 2.36 2.31
N LEU A 31 2.41 2.71 1.41
CA LEU A 31 2.63 2.60 -0.03
C LEU A 31 2.87 3.99 -0.61
N CYS A 32 3.84 4.12 -1.51
CA CYS A 32 4.07 5.36 -2.25
C CYS A 32 4.17 5.14 -3.76
N HIS A 33 3.90 6.19 -4.53
CA HIS A 33 3.94 6.16 -6.00
C HIS A 33 3.07 5.06 -6.62
N LEU A 34 1.87 4.85 -6.08
CA LEU A 34 0.91 3.91 -6.64
C LEU A 34 0.41 4.43 -7.99
N ARG A 35 0.42 3.57 -9.02
CA ARG A 35 -0.19 3.90 -10.32
C ARG A 35 -1.71 3.97 -10.18
N SER A 36 -2.37 4.73 -11.05
CA SER A 36 -3.81 5.00 -11.02
C SER A 36 -4.67 3.73 -10.95
N LYS A 37 -4.27 2.66 -11.64
CA LYS A 37 -4.99 1.38 -11.64
C LYS A 37 -5.00 0.71 -10.26
N LEU A 38 -3.85 0.71 -9.58
CA LEU A 38 -3.72 0.12 -8.25
C LEU A 38 -4.46 0.95 -7.20
N GLN A 39 -4.45 2.27 -7.36
CA GLN A 39 -5.25 3.17 -6.53
C GLN A 39 -6.74 2.91 -6.70
N GLU A 40 -7.21 2.67 -7.93
CA GLU A 40 -8.60 2.31 -8.24
C GLU A 40 -9.00 0.97 -7.60
N VAL A 41 -8.14 -0.06 -7.69
CA VAL A 41 -8.35 -1.35 -7.02
C VAL A 41 -8.44 -1.19 -5.50
N LEU A 42 -7.54 -0.42 -4.88
CA LEU A 42 -7.55 -0.16 -3.44
C LEU A 42 -8.81 0.61 -3.01
N GLN A 43 -9.32 1.51 -3.84
CA GLN A 43 -10.59 2.22 -3.60
C GLN A 43 -11.79 1.27 -3.68
N ILE A 44 -11.88 0.45 -4.72
CA ILE A 44 -12.98 -0.53 -4.93
C ILE A 44 -13.03 -1.53 -3.77
N THR A 45 -11.86 -2.05 -3.38
CA THR A 45 -11.72 -3.04 -2.31
C THR A 45 -11.81 -2.44 -0.91
N ARG A 46 -11.98 -1.11 -0.79
CA ARG A 46 -11.95 -0.35 0.48
C ARG A 46 -10.68 -0.54 1.29
N LEU A 47 -9.61 -1.01 0.65
CA LEU A 47 -8.29 -1.16 1.26
C LEU A 47 -7.54 0.17 1.34
N ALA A 48 -7.97 1.19 0.59
CA ALA A 48 -7.39 2.53 0.66
C ALA A 48 -7.46 3.17 2.07
N THR A 49 -8.35 2.70 2.94
CA THR A 49 -8.41 3.14 4.36
C THR A 49 -7.53 2.30 5.28
N VAL A 50 -7.13 1.11 4.82
CA VAL A 50 -6.25 0.17 5.54
C VAL A 50 -4.79 0.51 5.25
N PHE A 51 -4.47 0.76 3.98
CA PHE A 51 -3.13 1.17 3.55
C PHE A 51 -2.99 2.69 3.58
N GLN A 52 -1.95 3.18 4.24
CA GLN A 52 -1.57 4.58 4.13
C GLN A 52 -0.84 4.79 2.80
N VAL A 53 -1.48 5.53 1.89
CA VAL A 53 -0.96 5.83 0.56
C VAL A 53 -0.40 7.25 0.53
N CYS A 54 0.85 7.38 0.12
CA CYS A 54 1.52 8.66 -0.07
C CYS A 54 1.86 8.89 -1.55
N ASN A 55 1.77 10.12 -2.01
CA ASN A 55 2.08 10.44 -3.40
C ASN A 55 3.58 10.37 -3.70
N THR A 56 4.42 10.65 -2.70
CA THR A 56 5.88 10.69 -2.81
C THR A 56 6.54 9.81 -1.76
N GLU A 57 7.74 9.34 -2.08
CA GLU A 57 8.58 8.58 -1.14
C GLU A 57 8.96 9.43 0.07
N ALA A 58 9.32 10.70 -0.15
CA ALA A 58 9.61 11.64 0.93
C ALA A 58 8.42 11.80 1.90
N GLY A 59 7.19 11.89 1.38
CA GLY A 59 5.98 11.95 2.21
C GLY A 59 5.73 10.65 2.98
N ALA A 60 6.01 9.50 2.37
CA ALA A 60 5.93 8.21 3.04
C ALA A 60 6.93 8.12 4.20
N VAL A 61 8.20 8.44 3.95
CA VAL A 61 9.25 8.42 4.98
C VAL A 61 8.93 9.39 6.11
N ALA A 62 8.54 10.63 5.80
CA ALA A 62 8.16 11.62 6.82
C ALA A 62 6.99 11.15 7.68
N SER A 63 6.05 10.39 7.11
CA SER A 63 4.90 9.89 7.86
C SER A 63 5.27 8.80 8.88
N PHE A 64 6.45 8.17 8.79
CA PHE A 64 6.94 7.22 9.81
C PHE A 64 7.57 7.90 11.03
N SER A 65 7.90 9.18 10.94
CA SER A 65 8.56 9.94 12.02
C SER A 65 7.58 10.59 13.01
N VAL A 66 6.39 10.00 13.20
CA VAL A 66 5.42 10.42 14.23
C VAL A 66 5.27 9.36 15.31
#